data_AF-K0V9W1-F1
#
_entry.id   AF-K0V9W1-F1
#
_cell.length_a   1.000
_cell.length_b   1.000
_cell.length_c   1.000
_cell.angle_alpha   90.00
_cell.angle_beta   90.00
_cell.angle_gamma   90.00
#
_symmetry.space_group_name_H-M   'P 1'
#
loop_
_entity.id
_entity.type
_entity.pdbx_description
1 polymer ?
#
loop_
_entity_poly.entity_id
_entity_poly.type
_entity_poly.pdbx_seq_one_letter_code
_entity_poly.pdbx_strand_id
1 'polypeptide(L)' 'MTLRYLSRAEVAERIGVAPSTLSRYKLPEPDAMVGTVRGWLPETVDAWSASRPGRGHSW' A
#
# COMPACT_ATOMS: atom_id res chain seq x y z
N MET A 1 -9.59 16.72 -12.66
CA MET A 1 -9.24 15.88 -11.49
C MET A 1 -8.18 14.88 -11.94
N THR A 2 -6.99 14.87 -11.35
CA THR A 2 -5.92 13.93 -11.73
C THR A 2 -5.94 12.71 -10.82
N LEU A 3 -6.04 11.51 -11.41
CA LEU A 3 -5.90 10.25 -10.68
C LEU A 3 -4.41 9.99 -10.44
N ARG A 4 -3.98 10.03 -9.17
CA ARG A 4 -2.61 9.71 -8.77
C ARG A 4 -2.54 8.33 -8.15
N TYR A 5 -1.77 7.46 -8.78
CA TYR A 5 -1.44 6.14 -8.25
C TYR A 5 -0.16 6.23 -7.42
N LEU A 6 -0.13 5.49 -6.33
CA LEU A 6 0.99 5.32 -5.43
C LEU A 6 1.83 4.14 -5.89
N SER A 7 3.13 4.35 -6.02
CA SER A 7 4.12 3.27 -6.19
C SER A 7 4.31 2.48 -4.90
N ARG A 8 4.94 1.29 -4.98
CA ARG A 8 5.29 0.49 -3.78
C ARG A 8 5.99 1.31 -2.69
N ALA A 9 6.91 2.19 -3.06
CA ALA A 9 7.62 3.03 -2.11
C ALA A 9 6.65 3.99 -1.40
N GLU A 10 5.79 4.68 -2.15
CA GLU A 10 4.78 5.59 -1.57
C GLU A 10 3.75 4.86 -0.71
N VAL A 11 3.39 3.62 -1.05
CA VAL A 11 2.57 2.76 -0.18
C VAL A 11 3.25 2.53 1.17
N ALA A 12 4.56 2.26 1.18
CA ALA A 12 5.33 2.04 2.40
C ALA A 12 5.39 3.29 3.28
N GLU A 13 5.69 4.44 2.68
CA GLU A 13 5.70 5.73 3.35
C GLU A 13 4.32 6.05 3.96
N ARG A 14 3.25 5.85 3.19
CA ARG A 14 1.87 6.13 3.63
C ARG A 14 1.45 5.31 4.86
N ILE A 15 1.91 4.07 4.96
CA ILE A 15 1.58 3.17 6.08
C ILE A 15 2.62 3.20 7.21
N GLY A 16 3.62 4.09 7.12
CA GLY A 16 4.65 4.32 8.14
C GLY A 16 5.64 3.16 8.29
N VAL A 17 5.97 2.46 7.20
CA VAL A 17 6.92 1.34 7.25
C VAL A 17 8.04 1.50 6.23
N ALA A 18 9.18 0.88 6.49
CA ALA A 18 10.27 0.87 5.53
C ALA A 18 9.86 0.16 4.21
N PRO A 19 10.33 0.61 3.04
CA PRO A 19 10.03 -0.05 1.77
C PRO A 19 10.49 -1.51 1.71
N SER A 20 11.58 -1.86 2.38
CA SER A 20 12.07 -3.25 2.51
C SER A 20 11.09 -4.14 3.29
N THR A 21 10.41 -3.54 4.28
CA THR A 21 9.34 -4.18 5.05
C THR A 21 8.10 -4.45 4.19
N LEU A 22 7.88 -3.67 3.14
CA LEU A 22 6.75 -3.92 2.25
C LEU A 22 6.81 -5.29 1.57
N SER A 23 8.01 -5.84 1.37
CA SER A 23 8.21 -7.15 0.74
C SER A 23 7.68 -8.31 1.60
N ARG A 24 7.59 -8.16 2.92
CA ARG A 24 7.00 -9.17 3.81
C ARG A 24 5.49 -9.14 3.87
N TYR A 25 4.85 -8.09 3.34
CA TYR A 25 3.41 -7.96 3.33
C TYR A 25 2.80 -8.44 2.02
N LYS A 26 1.67 -9.15 2.13
CA LYS A 26 0.83 -9.44 0.96
C LYS A 26 0.02 -8.19 0.64
N LEU A 27 0.57 -7.37 -0.28
CA LEU A 27 -0.09 -6.18 -0.80
C LEU A 27 -1.41 -6.54 -1.51
N PRO A 28 -2.39 -5.63 -1.51
CA PRO A 28 -3.61 -5.82 -2.29
C PRO A 28 -3.28 -5.82 -3.79
N GLU A 29 -4.24 -6.27 -4.60
CA GLU A 29 -4.13 -6.16 -6.05
C GLU A 29 -3.91 -4.69 -6.46
N PRO A 30 -3.01 -4.43 -7.42
CA PRO A 30 -2.77 -3.08 -7.89
C PRO A 30 -3.94 -2.56 -8.73
N ASP A 31 -4.39 -1.34 -8.44
CA ASP A 31 -5.44 -0.65 -9.20
C ASP A 31 -4.98 -0.29 -10.62
N ALA A 32 -3.66 -0.12 -10.81
CA ALA A 32 -3.08 0.14 -12.12
C ALA A 32 -1.74 -0.59 -12.30
N MET A 33 -1.50 -1.05 -13.52
CA MET A 33 -0.23 -1.62 -13.96
C MET A 33 0.37 -0.73 -15.05
N VAL A 34 1.58 -0.23 -14.82
CA VAL A 34 2.35 0.57 -15.79
C VAL A 34 3.62 -0.20 -16.14
N GLY A 35 3.54 -1.03 -17.18
CA GLY A 35 4.61 -1.98 -17.50
C GLY A 35 4.84 -2.96 -16.33
N THR A 36 6.05 -2.92 -15.75
CA THR A 36 6.40 -3.71 -14.56
C THR A 36 6.06 -3.03 -13.24
N VAL A 37 5.67 -1.75 -13.28
CA VAL A 37 5.36 -0.96 -12.08
C VAL A 37 3.91 -1.19 -11.69
N ARG A 38 3.72 -1.46 -10.40
CA ARG A 38 2.41 -1.62 -9.75
C ARG A 38 2.02 -0.30 -9.09
N GLY A 39 0.81 0.16 -9.35
CA GLY A 39 0.23 1.37 -8.78
C GLY A 39 -1.03 1.08 -7.98
N TRP A 40 -1.18 1.75 -6.84
CA TRP A 40 -2.38 1.65 -6.00
C TRP A 40 -3.02 3.01 -5.79
N LEU A 41 -4.34 3.03 -5.67
CA LEU A 41 -5.02 4.24 -5.24
C LEU A 41 -4.76 4.51 -3.75
N PRO A 42 -4.70 5.78 -3.34
CA PRO A 42 -4.64 6.16 -1.92
C PRO A 42 -5.71 5.47 -1.07
N GLU A 43 -6.92 5.31 -1.62
CA GLU A 43 -8.08 4.68 -0.99
C GLU A 43 -7.88 3.17 -0.82
N THR A 44 -7.39 2.48 -1.84
CA THR A 44 -7.07 1.04 -1.80
C THR A 44 -6.00 0.74 -0.74
N VAL A 45 -4.98 1.58 -0.66
CA VAL A 45 -3.91 1.45 0.36
C VAL A 45 -4.47 1.69 1.77
N ASP A 46 -5.34 2.68 1.94
CA ASP A 46 -5.95 3.02 3.22
C ASP A 46 -6.85 1.89 3.73
N ALA A 47 -7.76 1.41 2.89
CA ALA A 47 -8.65 0.30 3.21
C ALA A 47 -7.89 -1.00 3.55
N TRP A 48 -6.83 -1.30 2.79
CA TRP A 48 -5.94 -2.42 3.09
C TRP A 48 -5.17 -2.21 4.39
N SER A 49 -4.59 -1.02 4.61
CA SER A 49 -3.87 -0.69 5.85
C SER A 49 -4.77 -0.71 7.08
N ALA A 50 -6.06 -0.40 6.91
CA ALA A 50 -7.04 -0.48 7.97
C ALA A 50 -7.35 -1.93 8.38
N SER A 51 -7.38 -2.83 7.39
CA SER A 51 -7.76 -4.25 7.53
C SER A 51 -6.57 -5.19 7.75
N ARG A 52 -5.33 -4.71 7.60
CA ARG A 52 -4.13 -5.58 7.67
C ARG A 52 -3.91 -6.12 9.09
N PRO A 53 -3.62 -7.43 9.25
CA PRO A 53 -3.21 -8.00 10.53
C PRO A 53 -1.81 -7.46 10.86
N GLY A 54 -1.72 -6.58 11.85
CA GLY A 54 -0.45 -5.92 12.18
C GLY A 54 -0.57 -4.61 12.96
N ARG A 55 -1.77 -4.04 13.14
CA ARG A 55 -1.99 -3.15 14.27
C ARG A 55 -2.13 -4.06 15.49
N GLY A 56 -1.13 -4.05 16.37
CA GLY A 56 -1.29 -4.59 17.71
C GLY A 56 -2.55 -3.97 18.31
N HIS A 57 -3.63 -4.74 18.34
CA HIS A 57 -4.79 -4.42 19.13
C HIS A 57 -4.40 -4.85 20.55
N SER A 58 -3.61 -4.03 21.22
CA SER A 58 -3.43 -4.14 22.66
C SER A 58 -4.69 -3.52 23.27
N TRP A 59 -5.60 -4.39 23.72
CA TRP A 59 -6.62 -4.05 24.69
C TRP A 59 -5.94 -3.90 26.06
#